data_AF-A0AAU5ZHP2-F1
#
_entry.id   AF-A0AAU5ZHP2-F1
#
_cell.length_a   1.000
_cell.length_b   1.000
_cell.length_c   1.000
_cell.angle_alpha   90.00
_cell.angle_beta   90.00
_cell.angle_gamma   90.00
#
_symmetry.space_group_name_H-M   'P 1'
#
loop_
_entity.id
_entity.type
_entity.pdbx_description
1 polymer ?
#
loop_
_entity_poly.entity_id
_entity_poly.type
_entity_poly.pdbx_seq_one_letter_code
_entity_poly.pdbx_strand_id
1 'polypeptide(L)'
;MDYDAFDVELRRVLDAATARSLDEATLAAEVDRLRELATLVEPAADRRLAGSHLMSLEQALSYEPPPLSDELAEAIRVQSRAQSADGAPTERIEHLTAAIAQIGRIADAASPADHPRILDLNEPLSILLESLRLTTPPSPDR
;
A
#
# COMPACT_ATOMS: atom_id res chain seq x y z
N MET A 1 -1.52 11.94 33.24
CA MET A 1 -0.44 11.19 32.57
C MET A 1 0.35 12.14 31.70
N ASP A 2 1.58 11.81 31.33
CA ASP A 2 2.31 12.58 30.32
C ASP A 2 1.93 12.12 28.91
N TYR A 3 2.38 12.88 27.92
CA TYR A 3 2.14 12.59 26.52
C TYR A 3 2.78 11.27 26.08
N ASP A 4 3.99 10.97 26.55
CA ASP A 4 4.72 9.77 26.14
C ASP A 4 3.97 8.49 26.53
N ALA A 5 3.36 8.46 27.73
CA ALA A 5 2.50 7.34 28.13
C ALA A 5 1.24 7.22 27.25
N PHE A 6 0.66 8.34 26.80
CA PHE A 6 -0.48 8.33 25.90
C PHE A 6 -0.09 7.83 24.50
N ASP A 7 1.07 8.26 24.01
CA ASP A 7 1.58 7.88 22.70
C ASP A 7 1.92 6.38 22.62
N VAL A 8 2.37 5.77 23.72
CA VAL A 8 2.52 4.31 23.82
C VAL A 8 1.19 3.58 23.63
N GLU A 9 0.13 4.04 24.29
CA GLU A 9 -1.21 3.46 24.16
C GLU A 9 -1.77 3.65 22.74
N LEU A 10 -1.59 4.84 22.16
CA LEU A 10 -1.97 5.15 20.79
C LEU A 10 -1.28 4.22 19.78
N ARG A 11 0.04 4.05 19.89
CA ARG A 11 0.82 3.15 19.03
C ARG A 11 0.34 1.70 19.15
N ARG A 12 0.05 1.23 20.37
CA ARG A 12 -0.48 -0.12 20.58
C ARG A 12 -1.76 -0.38 19.78
N VAL A 13 -2.69 0.58 19.79
CA VAL A 13 -3.94 0.47 19.05
C VAL A 13 -3.69 0.52 17.54
N LEU A 14 -2.81 1.42 17.08
CA LEU A 14 -2.43 1.52 15.66
C LEU A 14 -1.77 0.24 15.14
N ASP A 15 -0.85 -0.35 15.90
CA ASP A 15 -0.17 -1.59 15.55
C ASP A 15 -1.17 -2.75 15.47
N ALA A 16 -2.11 -2.84 16.42
CA ALA A 16 -3.15 -3.85 16.42
C ALA A 16 -4.13 -3.69 15.24
N ALA A 17 -4.54 -2.46 14.93
CA ALA A 17 -5.37 -2.15 13.78
C ALA A 17 -4.66 -2.51 12.46
N THR A 18 -3.38 -2.16 12.34
CA THR A 18 -2.55 -2.47 11.15
C THR A 18 -2.36 -3.98 10.98
N ALA A 19 -2.16 -4.71 12.07
CA ALA A 19 -2.07 -6.17 12.08
C ALA A 19 -3.44 -6.87 11.85
N ARG A 20 -4.54 -6.11 11.73
CA ARG A 20 -5.92 -6.62 11.64
C ARG A 20 -6.26 -7.58 12.78
N SER A 21 -5.71 -7.35 13.97
CA SER A 21 -5.93 -8.17 15.15
C SER A 21 -7.14 -7.72 15.98
N LEU A 22 -7.70 -6.55 15.67
CA LEU A 22 -8.93 -6.02 16.26
C LEU A 22 -10.06 -6.08 15.22
N ASP A 23 -11.24 -6.51 15.66
CA ASP A 23 -12.47 -6.28 14.89
C ASP A 23 -12.94 -4.83 15.06
N GLU A 24 -13.90 -4.43 14.23
CA GLU A 24 -14.42 -3.05 14.18
C GLU A 24 -14.98 -2.58 15.53
N ALA A 25 -15.71 -3.45 16.24
CA ALA A 25 -16.30 -3.13 17.52
C ALA A 25 -15.24 -2.94 18.62
N THR A 26 -14.22 -3.79 18.64
CA THR A 26 -13.11 -3.69 19.59
C THR A 26 -12.27 -2.44 19.30
N LEU A 27 -12.03 -2.14 18.02
CA LEU A 27 -11.31 -0.93 17.61
C LEU A 27 -12.05 0.34 18.03
N ALA A 28 -13.37 0.39 17.85
CA ALA A 28 -14.18 1.52 18.32
C ALA A 28 -14.08 1.71 19.84
N ALA A 29 -14.12 0.62 20.62
CA ALA A 29 -13.97 0.68 22.07
C ALA A 29 -12.56 1.15 22.50
N GLU A 30 -11.51 0.75 21.79
CA GLU A 30 -10.13 1.23 22.05
C GLU A 30 -9.97 2.71 21.70
N VAL A 31 -10.63 3.21 20.64
CA VAL A 31 -10.65 4.66 20.32
C VAL A 31 -11.36 5.45 21.42
N ASP A 32 -12.50 4.96 21.93
CA ASP A 32 -13.21 5.59 23.05
C ASP A 32 -12.34 5.64 24.31
N ARG A 33 -11.64 4.54 24.63
CA ARG A 33 -10.66 4.49 25.72
C ARG A 33 -9.54 5.53 25.53
N LEU A 34 -8.97 5.63 24.33
CA LEU A 34 -7.93 6.63 24.06
C LEU A 34 -8.47 8.05 24.22
N ARG A 35 -9.73 8.31 23.87
CA ARG A 35 -10.37 9.61 24.11
C ARG A 35 -10.42 9.97 25.58
N GLU A 36 -10.78 9.01 26.44
CA GLU A 36 -10.75 9.22 27.89
C GLU A 36 -9.33 9.49 28.40
N LEU A 37 -8.34 8.70 27.95
CA LEU A 37 -6.94 8.89 28.34
C LEU A 37 -6.39 10.26 27.92
N ALA A 38 -6.73 10.74 26.72
CA ALA A 38 -6.30 12.05 26.24
C ALA A 38 -6.75 13.20 27.15
N THR A 39 -7.91 13.08 27.82
CA THR A 39 -8.37 14.11 28.78
C THR A 39 -7.47 14.21 30.02
N LEU A 40 -6.80 13.11 30.37
CA LEU A 40 -5.92 12.99 31.54
C LEU A 40 -4.47 13.38 31.23
N VAL A 41 -4.14 13.70 29.96
CA VAL A 41 -2.81 14.15 29.56
C VAL A 41 -2.55 15.54 30.11
N GLU A 42 -1.35 15.73 30.67
CA GLU A 42 -0.83 17.02 31.09
C GLU A 42 0.59 17.19 30.54
N PRO A 43 1.01 18.43 30.25
CA PRO A 43 0.27 19.69 30.37
C PRO A 43 -0.83 19.89 29.32
N ALA A 44 -1.62 20.97 29.44
CA ALA A 44 -2.68 21.31 28.49
C ALA A 44 -2.22 21.51 27.02
N ALA A 45 -0.94 21.72 26.76
CA ALA A 45 -0.38 21.73 25.40
C ALA A 45 -0.38 20.30 24.82
N ASP A 46 0.11 19.35 25.59
CA ASP A 46 0.21 17.93 25.22
C ASP A 46 -1.17 17.29 25.08
N ARG A 47 -2.12 17.67 25.94
CA ARG A 47 -3.53 17.26 25.80
C ARG A 47 -4.14 17.69 24.47
N ARG A 48 -3.80 18.88 23.98
CA ARG A 48 -4.25 19.35 22.66
C ARG A 48 -3.62 18.52 21.54
N LEU A 49 -2.34 18.18 21.68
CA LEU A 49 -1.64 17.31 20.72
C LEU A 49 -2.27 15.91 20.67
N ALA A 50 -2.54 15.30 21.83
CA ALA A 50 -3.23 14.02 21.95
C ALA A 50 -4.61 14.04 21.28
N GLY A 51 -5.38 15.13 21.48
CA GLY A 51 -6.66 15.33 20.80
C GLY A 51 -6.55 15.42 19.28
N SER A 52 -5.54 16.13 18.76
CA SER A 52 -5.29 16.19 17.30
C SER A 52 -4.97 14.82 16.70
N HIS A 53 -4.17 14.01 17.39
CA HIS A 53 -3.83 12.66 16.92
C HIS A 53 -5.05 11.73 16.91
N LEU A 54 -5.92 11.83 17.91
CA LEU A 54 -7.18 11.10 17.92
C LEU A 54 -8.09 11.49 16.75
N MET A 55 -8.20 12.79 16.47
CA MET A 55 -8.99 13.25 15.33
C MET A 55 -8.44 12.72 13.99
N SER A 56 -7.12 12.69 13.82
CA SER A 56 -6.49 12.09 12.64
C SER A 56 -6.73 10.58 12.55
N LEU A 57 -6.71 9.87 13.68
CA LEU A 57 -7.04 8.44 13.73
C LEU A 57 -8.50 8.20 13.32
N GLU A 58 -9.46 8.92 13.90
CA GLU A 58 -10.88 8.82 13.57
C GLU A 58 -11.14 9.11 12.08
N GLN A 59 -10.46 10.10 11.52
CA GLN A 59 -10.52 10.41 10.10
C GLN A 59 -9.99 9.25 9.24
N ALA A 60 -8.87 8.65 9.63
CA ALA A 60 -8.30 7.51 8.91
C ALA A 60 -9.20 6.27 8.99
N LEU A 61 -9.85 6.02 10.13
CA LEU A 61 -10.79 4.91 10.31
C LEU A 61 -12.10 5.12 9.55
N SER A 62 -12.53 6.37 9.41
CA SER A 62 -13.71 6.75 8.62
C SER A 62 -13.41 6.88 7.13
N TYR A 63 -12.15 6.79 6.73
CA TYR A 63 -11.76 6.89 5.33
C TYR A 63 -12.06 5.57 4.63
N GLU A 64 -13.16 5.54 3.88
CA GLU A 64 -13.39 4.53 2.86
C GLU A 64 -12.55 4.90 1.63
N PRO A 65 -11.48 4.14 1.31
CA PRO A 65 -10.76 4.40 0.08
C PRO A 65 -11.73 4.26 -1.09
N PRO A 66 -11.68 5.17 -2.07
CA PRO A 66 -12.49 5.03 -3.26
C PRO A 66 -12.20 3.67 -3.91
N PRO A 67 -13.23 3.01 -4.48
CA PRO A 67 -13.03 1.76 -5.18
C PRO A 67 -11.95 1.94 -6.26
N LEU A 68 -11.11 0.92 -6.44
CA LEU A 68 -10.15 0.91 -7.53
C LEU A 68 -10.91 1.10 -8.84
N SER A 69 -10.40 1.96 -9.73
CA SER A 69 -10.88 1.99 -11.09
C SER A 69 -10.68 0.63 -11.76
N ASP A 70 -11.54 0.32 -12.72
CA ASP A 70 -11.46 -0.95 -13.45
C ASP A 70 -10.10 -1.11 -14.14
N GLU A 71 -9.55 0.01 -14.63
CA GLU A 71 -8.23 0.09 -15.27
C GLU A 71 -7.10 -0.21 -14.28
N LEU A 72 -7.09 0.41 -13.10
CA LEU A 72 -6.07 0.14 -12.09
C LEU A 72 -6.16 -1.31 -11.57
N ALA A 73 -7.38 -1.83 -11.37
CA ALA A 73 -7.60 -3.22 -10.99
C ALA A 73 -7.13 -4.19 -12.09
N GLU A 74 -7.33 -3.86 -13.36
CA GLU A 74 -6.81 -4.66 -14.48
C GLU A 74 -5.28 -4.65 -14.53
N ALA A 75 -4.66 -3.48 -14.40
CA ALA A 75 -3.21 -3.36 -14.42
C ALA A 75 -2.55 -4.15 -13.28
N ILE A 76 -3.12 -4.14 -12.07
CA ILE A 76 -2.67 -4.98 -10.95
C ILE A 76 -2.75 -6.47 -11.30
N ARG A 77 -3.83 -6.92 -11.95
CA ARG A 77 -3.97 -8.31 -12.39
C ARG A 77 -2.90 -8.69 -13.43
N VAL A 78 -2.61 -7.81 -14.38
CA VAL A 78 -1.56 -8.01 -15.39
C VAL A 78 -0.19 -8.11 -14.73
N GLN A 79 0.14 -7.17 -13.85
CA GLN A 79 1.41 -7.15 -13.12
C GLN A 79 1.60 -8.42 -12.29
N SER A 80 0.60 -8.79 -11.48
CA SER A 80 0.66 -9.98 -10.63
C SER A 80 0.89 -11.25 -11.45
N ARG A 81 0.15 -11.42 -12.56
CA ARG A 81 0.34 -12.57 -13.46
C ARG A 81 1.75 -12.61 -14.05
N ALA A 82 2.30 -11.46 -14.42
CA ALA A 82 3.64 -11.39 -15.01
C ALA A 82 4.75 -11.71 -13.99
N GLN A 83 4.62 -11.27 -12.75
CA GLN A 83 5.57 -11.59 -11.67
C GLN A 83 5.56 -13.08 -11.30
N SER A 84 4.38 -13.70 -11.32
CA SER A 84 4.21 -15.12 -11.04
C SER A 84 4.42 -16.02 -12.27
N ALA A 85 4.89 -15.49 -13.40
CA ALA A 85 5.16 -16.28 -14.58
C ALA A 85 6.39 -17.18 -14.36
N ASP A 86 6.12 -18.48 -14.31
CA ASP A 86 7.13 -19.54 -14.35
C ASP A 86 7.51 -19.86 -15.81
N GLY A 87 8.66 -20.50 -16.02
CA GLY A 87 9.11 -20.93 -17.33
C GLY A 87 10.60 -20.68 -17.56
N ALA A 88 11.04 -20.94 -18.80
CA ALA A 88 12.41 -20.65 -19.20
C ALA A 88 12.70 -19.14 -19.15
N PRO A 89 13.95 -18.71 -18.92
CA PRO A 89 14.29 -17.28 -18.84
C PRO A 89 13.82 -16.46 -20.05
N THR A 90 13.91 -17.01 -21.26
CA THR A 90 13.41 -16.39 -22.50
C THR A 90 11.89 -16.20 -22.49
N GLU A 91 11.12 -17.21 -22.08
CA GLU A 91 9.66 -17.13 -21.97
C GLU A 91 9.24 -16.08 -20.93
N ARG A 92 9.96 -16.03 -19.80
CA ARG A 92 9.73 -15.03 -18.75
C ARG A 92 10.04 -13.62 -19.23
N ILE A 93 11.11 -13.42 -20.02
CA ILE A 93 11.44 -12.14 -20.66
C ILE A 93 10.33 -11.69 -21.61
N GLU A 94 9.81 -12.60 -22.45
CA GLU A 94 8.69 -12.30 -23.36
C GLU A 94 7.42 -11.93 -22.59
N HIS A 95 7.08 -12.69 -21.55
CA HIS A 95 5.93 -12.42 -20.69
C HIS A 95 6.02 -11.05 -20.00
N LEU A 96 7.17 -10.71 -19.42
CA LEU A 96 7.38 -9.42 -18.76
C LEU A 96 7.30 -8.26 -19.76
N THR A 97 7.87 -8.43 -20.94
CA THR A 97 7.81 -7.41 -22.01
C THR A 97 6.37 -7.18 -22.47
N ALA A 98 5.61 -8.26 -22.66
CA ALA A 98 4.20 -8.17 -23.04
C ALA A 98 3.35 -7.51 -21.94
N ALA A 99 3.62 -7.83 -20.67
CA ALA A 99 2.94 -7.24 -19.53
C ALA A 99 3.19 -5.73 -19.40
N ILE A 100 4.44 -5.28 -19.55
CA ILE A 100 4.79 -3.85 -19.54
C ILE A 100 4.04 -3.11 -20.64
N ALA A 101 4.02 -3.66 -21.86
CA ALA A 101 3.29 -3.06 -22.97
C ALA A 101 1.76 -3.04 -22.74
N GLN A 102 1.21 -4.05 -22.06
CA GLN A 102 -0.20 -4.08 -21.72
C GLN A 102 -0.55 -3.06 -20.63
N ILE A 103 0.25 -2.94 -19.58
CA ILE A 103 0.06 -1.91 -18.54
C ILE A 103 0.13 -0.51 -19.14
N GLY A 104 1.05 -0.26 -20.08
CA GLY A 104 1.10 1.00 -20.82
C GLY A 104 -0.22 1.31 -21.56
N ARG A 105 -0.79 0.34 -22.27
CA ARG A 105 -2.10 0.52 -22.94
C ARG A 105 -3.25 0.77 -21.96
N ILE A 106 -3.21 0.14 -20.79
CA ILE A 106 -4.22 0.36 -19.74
C ILE A 106 -4.07 1.79 -19.18
N ALA A 107 -2.84 2.27 -18.95
CA ALA A 107 -2.58 3.64 -18.52
C ALA A 107 -3.08 4.67 -19.54
N ASP A 108 -2.87 4.42 -20.83
CA ASP A 108 -3.34 5.31 -21.91
C ASP A 108 -4.88 5.44 -21.96
N ALA A 109 -5.60 4.40 -21.52
CA ALA A 109 -7.06 4.40 -21.44
C ALA A 109 -7.60 4.93 -20.11
N ALA A 110 -6.75 5.04 -19.08
CA ALA A 110 -7.16 5.40 -17.73
C ALA A 110 -7.40 6.90 -17.53
N SER A 111 -8.05 7.24 -16.42
CA SER A 111 -8.21 8.63 -16.01
C SER A 111 -6.84 9.27 -15.71
N PRO A 112 -6.71 10.61 -15.80
CA PRO A 112 -5.48 11.31 -15.45
C PRO A 112 -5.01 11.07 -13.99
N ALA A 113 -5.94 10.74 -13.09
CA ALA A 113 -5.62 10.44 -11.70
C ALA A 113 -4.97 9.05 -11.53
N ASP A 114 -5.33 8.07 -12.37
CA ASP A 114 -4.82 6.70 -12.29
C ASP A 114 -3.66 6.44 -13.25
N HIS A 115 -3.53 7.21 -14.33
CA HIS A 115 -2.44 7.07 -15.31
C HIS A 115 -1.04 6.92 -14.66
N PRO A 116 -0.57 7.83 -13.78
CA PRO A 116 0.75 7.67 -13.16
C PRO A 116 0.82 6.42 -12.27
N ARG A 117 -0.23 6.13 -11.49
CA ARG A 117 -0.29 4.97 -10.59
C ARG A 117 -0.23 3.65 -11.35
N ILE A 118 -0.82 3.59 -12.54
CA ILE A 118 -0.80 2.41 -13.41
C ILE A 118 0.60 2.25 -14.03
N LEU A 119 1.25 3.35 -14.47
CA LEU A 119 2.60 3.28 -15.00
C LEU A 119 3.63 2.84 -13.96
N ASP A 120 3.47 3.23 -12.70
CA ASP A 120 4.35 2.80 -11.60
C ASP A 120 4.39 1.27 -11.44
N LEU A 121 3.34 0.56 -11.87
CA LEU A 121 3.31 -0.91 -11.83
C LEU A 121 4.35 -1.56 -12.79
N ASN A 122 4.90 -0.81 -13.74
CA ASN A 122 5.95 -1.29 -14.65
C ASN A 122 7.34 -1.35 -14.01
N GLU A 123 7.61 -0.59 -12.94
CA GLU A 123 8.94 -0.51 -12.33
C GLU A 123 9.42 -1.88 -11.84
N PRO A 124 8.65 -2.64 -11.02
CA PRO A 124 9.08 -3.97 -10.58
C PRO A 124 9.28 -4.95 -11.73
N LEU A 125 8.48 -4.85 -12.79
CA LEU A 125 8.58 -5.73 -13.97
C LEU A 125 9.84 -5.43 -14.78
N SER A 126 10.21 -4.15 -14.90
CA SER A 126 11.40 -3.69 -15.60
C SER A 126 12.67 -4.15 -14.88
N ILE A 127 12.71 -4.04 -13.55
CA ILE A 127 13.81 -4.55 -12.71
C ILE A 127 13.97 -6.07 -12.90
N LEU A 128 12.86 -6.82 -12.86
CA LEU A 128 12.90 -8.27 -13.06
C LEU A 128 13.38 -8.63 -14.48
N LEU A 129 12.90 -7.92 -15.51
CA LEU A 129 13.30 -8.10 -16.89
C LEU A 129 14.81 -7.88 -17.08
N GLU A 130 15.37 -6.82 -16.49
CA GLU A 130 16.80 -6.54 -16.51
C GLU A 130 17.61 -7.64 -15.83
N SER A 131 17.16 -8.10 -14.65
CA SER A 131 17.83 -9.18 -13.93
C SER A 131 17.90 -10.49 -14.72
N LEU A 132 16.83 -10.83 -15.46
CA LEU A 132 16.77 -12.03 -16.31
C LEU A 132 17.68 -11.90 -17.53
N ARG A 133 17.79 -10.71 -18.12
CA ARG A 133 18.68 -10.45 -19.25
C ARG A 133 20.15 -10.54 -18.86
N LEU A 134 20.51 -10.07 -17.66
CA LEU A 134 21.88 -10.17 -17.15
C LEU A 134 22.30 -11.59 -16.80
N THR A 135 21.34 -12.45 -16.42
CA THR A 135 21.59 -13.84 -16.03
C THR A 135 21.47 -14.84 -17.19
N THR A 136 20.93 -14.42 -18.33
CA THR A 136 20.85 -15.23 -19.56
C THR A 136 22.06 -14.93 -20.45
N PRO A 137 23.04 -15.83 -20.61
CA PRO A 137 24.15 -15.59 -21.51
C PRO A 137 23.65 -15.43 -22.97
N PRO A 138 24.29 -14.58 -23.79
CA PRO A 138 23.99 -14.55 -25.22
C PRO A 138 24.25 -15.95 -25.77
N SER A 139 23.27 -16.54 -26.47
CA SER A 139 23.49 -17.80 -27.18
C SER A 139 24.64 -17.62 -28.16
N PRO A 140 25.73 -18.42 -28.06
CA PRO A 140 26.71 -18.49 -29.13
C PRO A 140 26.07 -19.30 -30.26
N ASP A 141 25.54 -18.60 -31.26
CA ASP A 141 25.62 -18.96 -32.69
C ASP A 141 24.47 -18.33 -33.49
N ARG A 142 24.85 -17.42 -34.39
CA ARG A 142 24.67 -17.60 -35.85
C ARG A 142 25.56 -16.64 -36.63
#